data_AF-A0AAU0YYU1-F1
#
_entry.id   AF-A0AAU0YYU1-F1
#
_cell.length_a   1.000
_cell.length_b   1.000
_cell.length_c   1.000
_cell.angle_alpha   90.00
_cell.angle_beta   90.00
_cell.angle_gamma   90.00
#
_symmetry.space_group_name_H-M   'P 1'
#
loop_
_entity.id
_entity.type
_entity.pdbx_description
1 polymer ?
#
loop_
_entity_poly.entity_id
_entity_poly.type
_entity_poly.pdbx_seq_one_letter_code
_entity_poly.pdbx_strand_id
1 'polypeptide(L)'
;MTSRLPCPPAPGPLEEYAARFDGVFATLAQRRGFRECLVGLLAPRDRNKTITCLAGAEPVDGAGGAAVQRLQFFVSESTWDSEKVNDRRLELLRANEATTPHDGGVIIIDDSGDRKDGTATAHVGRQWLGRLGKTDNGIVTVTTVWTDGRVYYPLHAQPYTPAHHFDRARNDPAFRTKPQISATLAVRGKEAGFACRAVVADCAYSTSDDWYLALRDAGLPYVVALRPHRGTWARADEPHTPIDAARALTGTDPDHPGDWTAIERRFRDGHTETWWAADAHLGGYGPDGPCRLVVATTDPGTLPEKATWYLATNLPHPEAAHATTSPHPPADLAEIVRIYGLRPWIEQSYKHIKDELGWADFQVRSDRAIRHHQTLVNCAFSFCWDQWFAPPGLLDVTAPEPCPAQTRERGLHITPPAPTSLLAQGITRRSVLAHPRHHPAPLVAGLDRQGPATRTPGTPRRRHHRQTP
;
A
#
# COMPACT_ATOMS: atom_id res chain seq x y z
N MET A 1 -25.74 -25.56 19.63
CA MET A 1 -24.95 -24.31 19.60
C MET A 1 -25.64 -23.31 20.50
N THR A 2 -24.97 -22.80 21.54
CA THR A 2 -25.51 -21.72 22.37
C THR A 2 -25.68 -20.45 21.53
N SER A 3 -26.82 -19.76 21.68
CA SER A 3 -27.09 -18.52 20.98
C SER A 3 -26.02 -17.47 21.33
N ARG A 4 -25.43 -16.82 20.31
CA ARG A 4 -24.44 -15.76 20.53
C ARG A 4 -25.15 -14.56 21.15
N LEU A 5 -24.60 -14.01 22.24
CA LEU A 5 -25.10 -12.77 22.82
C LEU A 5 -25.08 -11.64 21.78
N PRO A 6 -26.09 -10.75 21.73
CA PRO A 6 -26.09 -9.64 20.79
C PRO A 6 -24.94 -8.67 21.07
N CYS A 7 -24.27 -8.20 20.02
CA CYS A 7 -23.24 -7.18 20.11
C CYS A 7 -23.87 -5.79 19.98
N PRO A 8 -23.49 -4.79 20.81
CA PRO A 8 -23.87 -3.41 20.56
C PRO A 8 -23.48 -3.00 19.13
N PRO A 9 -24.40 -2.43 18.33
CA PRO A 9 -24.13 -2.13 16.93
C PRO A 9 -23.21 -0.93 16.79
N ALA A 10 -22.39 -0.94 15.74
CA ALA A 10 -21.63 0.22 15.29
C ALA A 10 -22.58 1.25 14.63
N PRO A 11 -22.21 2.54 14.59
CA PRO A 11 -23.06 3.57 13.99
C PRO A 11 -23.15 3.45 12.47
N GLY A 12 -24.37 3.56 11.94
CA GLY A 12 -24.65 3.65 10.51
C GLY A 12 -24.19 2.40 9.72
N PRO A 13 -23.70 2.57 8.48
CA PRO A 13 -23.36 1.44 7.60
C PRO A 13 -22.16 0.64 8.08
N LEU A 14 -21.42 1.15 9.07
CA LEU A 14 -20.30 0.43 9.67
C LEU A 14 -20.75 -0.86 10.37
N GLU A 15 -21.98 -0.93 10.88
CA GLU A 15 -22.46 -2.18 11.51
C GLU A 15 -22.59 -3.30 10.49
N GLU A 16 -23.20 -3.03 9.33
CA GLU A 16 -23.35 -4.03 8.28
C GLU A 16 -21.98 -4.51 7.75
N TYR A 17 -21.00 -3.61 7.67
CA TYR A 17 -19.62 -4.00 7.41
C TYR A 17 -19.01 -4.84 8.52
N ALA A 18 -19.06 -4.36 9.77
CA ALA A 18 -18.41 -5.04 10.89
C ALA A 18 -19.03 -6.40 11.21
N ALA A 19 -20.35 -6.56 11.05
CA ALA A 19 -21.06 -7.81 11.26
C ALA A 19 -20.58 -8.94 10.33
N ARG A 20 -20.06 -8.60 9.13
CA ARG A 20 -19.46 -9.59 8.20
C ARG A 20 -18.20 -10.25 8.76
N PHE A 21 -17.62 -9.72 9.84
CA PHE A 21 -16.47 -10.29 10.57
C PHE A 21 -16.87 -11.05 11.84
N ASP A 22 -18.14 -11.08 12.24
CA ASP A 22 -18.57 -11.74 13.48
C ASP A 22 -18.19 -13.23 13.51
N GLY A 23 -18.08 -13.88 12.35
CA GLY A 23 -17.68 -15.28 12.22
C GLY A 23 -16.25 -15.58 12.70
N VAL A 24 -15.34 -14.61 12.60
CA VAL A 24 -13.91 -14.79 12.96
C VAL A 24 -13.58 -14.43 14.40
N PHE A 25 -14.56 -13.94 15.16
CA PHE A 25 -14.43 -13.62 16.58
C PHE A 25 -15.15 -14.64 17.46
N ALA A 26 -14.48 -15.09 18.52
CA ALA A 26 -14.98 -16.10 19.44
C ALA A 26 -15.89 -15.52 20.54
N THR A 27 -15.66 -14.27 20.94
CA THR A 27 -16.35 -13.68 22.09
C THR A 27 -17.11 -12.39 21.74
N LEU A 28 -18.10 -12.05 22.58
CA LEU A 28 -18.78 -10.76 22.52
C LEU A 28 -17.79 -9.59 22.67
N ALA A 29 -16.82 -9.71 23.57
CA ALA A 29 -15.82 -8.67 23.81
C ALA A 29 -14.97 -8.39 22.56
N GLN A 30 -14.61 -9.43 21.79
CA GLN A 30 -13.87 -9.28 20.54
C GLN A 30 -14.69 -8.57 19.45
N ARG A 31 -15.95 -9.01 19.25
CA ARG A 31 -16.85 -8.38 18.28
C ARG A 31 -17.13 -6.91 18.59
N ARG A 32 -17.26 -6.60 19.88
CA ARG A 32 -17.42 -5.23 20.37
C ARG A 32 -16.14 -4.41 20.18
N GLY A 33 -14.99 -4.94 20.57
CA GLY A 33 -13.70 -4.27 20.41
C GLY A 33 -13.38 -3.95 18.95
N PHE A 34 -13.71 -4.86 18.02
CA PHE A 34 -13.56 -4.63 16.59
C PHE A 34 -14.36 -3.41 16.12
N ARG A 35 -15.65 -3.35 16.45
CA ARG A 35 -16.53 -2.21 16.12
C ARG A 35 -16.02 -0.90 16.72
N GLU A 36 -15.70 -0.90 18.01
CA GLU A 36 -15.20 0.28 18.73
C GLU A 36 -13.88 0.79 18.11
N CYS A 37 -12.96 -0.11 17.75
CA CYS A 37 -11.74 0.25 17.04
C CYS A 37 -12.02 0.88 15.66
N LEU A 38 -12.87 0.26 14.83
CA LEU A 38 -13.19 0.80 13.50
C LEU A 38 -13.84 2.19 13.60
N VAL A 39 -14.75 2.39 14.56
CA VAL A 39 -15.38 3.70 14.81
C VAL A 39 -14.32 4.76 15.10
N GLY A 40 -13.38 4.48 16.01
CA GLY A 40 -12.34 5.44 16.36
C GLY A 40 -11.36 5.72 15.20
N LEU A 41 -10.99 4.68 14.43
CA LEU A 41 -10.07 4.82 13.30
C LEU A 41 -10.69 5.66 12.18
N LEU A 42 -12.00 5.52 11.96
CA LEU A 42 -12.77 6.25 10.93
C LEU A 42 -13.28 7.63 11.38
N ALA A 43 -13.12 7.98 12.66
CA ALA A 43 -13.47 9.31 13.15
C ALA A 43 -12.61 10.41 12.46
N PRO A 44 -12.97 11.70 12.58
CA PRO A 44 -12.11 12.78 12.11
C PRO A 44 -10.72 12.78 12.77
N ARG A 45 -9.76 13.44 12.11
CA ARG A 45 -8.35 13.50 12.51
C ARG A 45 -7.97 14.68 13.40
N ASP A 46 -8.96 15.41 13.91
CA ASP A 46 -8.76 16.44 14.93
C ASP A 46 -8.14 15.90 16.23
N ARG A 47 -8.06 14.56 16.37
CA ARG A 47 -7.34 13.85 17.43
C ARG A 47 -6.40 12.77 16.85
N ASN A 48 -5.23 12.58 17.47
CA ASN A 48 -4.34 11.44 17.18
C ASN A 48 -5.09 10.11 17.39
N LYS A 49 -4.89 9.10 16.53
CA LYS A 49 -5.57 7.80 16.62
C LYS A 49 -4.93 6.84 17.64
N THR A 50 -4.65 7.34 18.84
CA THR A 50 -4.18 6.50 19.97
C THR A 50 -5.34 5.72 20.59
N ILE A 51 -5.07 4.61 21.30
CA ILE A 51 -6.12 3.79 21.93
C ILE A 51 -7.01 4.62 22.86
N THR A 52 -6.45 5.58 23.61
CA THR A 52 -7.21 6.48 24.48
C THR A 52 -8.19 7.34 23.68
N CYS A 53 -7.74 7.89 22.55
CA CYS A 53 -8.60 8.66 21.65
C CYS A 53 -9.65 7.78 20.96
N LEU A 54 -9.30 6.55 20.56
CA LEU A 54 -10.25 5.59 19.98
C LEU A 54 -11.37 5.25 20.98
N ALA A 55 -11.08 5.25 22.29
CA ALA A 55 -12.06 5.07 23.35
C ALA A 55 -12.90 6.33 23.65
N GLY A 56 -12.65 7.45 22.98
CA GLY A 56 -13.30 8.74 23.26
C GLY A 56 -12.85 9.39 24.57
N ALA A 57 -11.74 8.93 25.16
CA ALA A 57 -11.21 9.46 26.41
C ALA A 57 -10.17 10.56 26.16
N GLU A 58 -10.08 11.52 27.08
CA GLU A 58 -8.99 12.50 27.04
C GLU A 58 -7.65 11.82 27.36
N PRO A 59 -6.58 12.10 26.58
CA PRO A 59 -5.24 11.59 26.87
C PRO A 59 -4.82 11.94 28.29
N VAL A 60 -4.04 11.05 28.92
CA VAL A 60 -3.58 11.16 30.33
C VAL A 60 -4.72 10.99 31.33
N ASP A 61 -5.69 11.90 31.39
CA ASP A 61 -6.73 11.92 32.43
C ASP A 61 -7.70 10.75 32.33
N GLY A 62 -8.11 10.38 31.11
CA GLY A 62 -9.04 9.30 30.85
C GLY A 62 -8.38 7.94 30.60
N ALA A 63 -7.05 7.85 30.61
CA ALA A 63 -6.30 6.66 30.19
C ALA A 63 -6.58 5.42 31.07
N GLY A 64 -6.92 5.62 32.35
CA GLY A 64 -7.29 4.56 33.28
C GLY A 64 -8.75 4.10 33.20
N GLY A 65 -9.56 4.70 32.31
CA GLY A 65 -10.98 4.37 32.20
C GLY A 65 -11.24 2.97 31.68
N ALA A 66 -12.35 2.35 32.11
CA ALA A 66 -12.72 0.99 31.72
C ALA A 66 -12.84 0.80 30.20
N ALA A 67 -13.25 1.84 29.45
CA ALA A 67 -13.31 1.78 27.98
C ALA A 67 -11.92 1.68 27.34
N VAL A 68 -10.96 2.47 27.82
CA VAL A 68 -9.57 2.44 27.35
C VAL A 68 -8.94 1.08 27.67
N GLN A 69 -9.11 0.58 28.89
CA GLN A 69 -8.57 -0.71 29.30
C GLN A 69 -9.11 -1.86 28.45
N ARG A 70 -10.42 -1.85 28.12
CA ARG A 70 -11.02 -2.85 27.22
C ARG A 70 -10.41 -2.82 25.82
N LEU A 71 -10.23 -1.64 25.23
CA LEU A 71 -9.60 -1.52 23.91
C LEU A 71 -8.12 -1.90 23.93
N GLN A 72 -7.38 -1.52 24.98
CA GLN A 72 -6.00 -1.96 25.16
C GLN A 72 -5.91 -3.48 25.25
N PHE A 73 -6.80 -4.12 26.02
CA PHE A 73 -6.87 -5.57 26.10
C PHE A 73 -7.24 -6.18 24.74
N PHE A 74 -8.22 -5.62 24.04
CA PHE A 74 -8.64 -6.10 22.72
C PHE A 74 -7.48 -6.08 21.71
N VAL A 75 -6.69 -5.00 21.67
CA VAL A 75 -5.57 -4.87 20.73
C VAL A 75 -4.36 -5.69 21.19
N SER A 76 -4.01 -5.68 22.47
CA SER A 76 -2.72 -6.23 22.94
C SER A 76 -2.78 -7.69 23.43
N GLU A 77 -3.88 -8.09 24.06
CA GLU A 77 -3.96 -9.35 24.83
C GLU A 77 -4.98 -10.35 24.27
N SER A 78 -6.04 -9.86 23.62
CA SER A 78 -7.09 -10.72 23.09
C SER A 78 -6.55 -11.69 22.06
N THR A 79 -7.07 -12.92 22.06
CA THR A 79 -6.55 -14.04 21.26
C THR A 79 -7.16 -14.16 19.86
N TRP A 80 -7.78 -13.08 19.34
CA TRP A 80 -8.26 -13.12 17.96
C TRP A 80 -7.07 -13.17 17.01
N ASP A 81 -7.28 -13.81 15.85
CA ASP A 81 -6.23 -14.09 14.88
C ASP A 81 -6.25 -13.00 13.80
N SER A 82 -5.19 -12.21 13.73
CA SER A 82 -5.08 -11.13 12.73
C SER A 82 -5.10 -11.65 11.30
N GLU A 83 -4.54 -12.83 11.04
CA GLU A 83 -4.55 -13.40 9.70
C GLU A 83 -5.97 -13.80 9.31
N LYS A 84 -6.75 -14.43 10.19
CA LYS A 84 -8.17 -14.74 9.90
C LYS A 84 -9.03 -13.50 9.64
N VAL A 85 -8.79 -12.43 10.38
CA VAL A 85 -9.48 -11.15 10.13
C VAL A 85 -9.06 -10.57 8.78
N ASN A 86 -7.77 -10.65 8.44
CA ASN A 86 -7.27 -10.23 7.15
C ASN A 86 -7.83 -11.07 6.00
N ASP A 87 -7.83 -12.39 6.11
CA ASP A 87 -8.38 -13.31 5.11
C ASP A 87 -9.86 -13.00 4.88
N ARG A 88 -10.64 -12.79 5.96
CA ARG A 88 -12.04 -12.39 5.84
C ARG A 88 -12.20 -11.05 5.12
N ARG A 89 -11.33 -10.08 5.38
CA ARG A 89 -11.31 -8.79 4.68
C ARG A 89 -11.02 -8.97 3.18
N LEU A 90 -10.07 -9.84 2.83
CA LEU A 90 -9.72 -10.15 1.45
C LEU A 90 -10.84 -10.86 0.71
N GLU A 91 -11.55 -11.78 1.36
CA GLU A 91 -12.76 -12.42 0.82
C GLU A 91 -13.84 -11.38 0.46
N LEU A 92 -14.08 -10.41 1.35
CA LEU A 92 -15.06 -9.34 1.11
C LEU A 92 -14.66 -8.45 -0.06
N LEU A 93 -13.38 -8.11 -0.20
CA LEU A 93 -12.87 -7.33 -1.33
C LEU A 93 -13.02 -8.08 -2.66
N ARG A 94 -12.80 -9.40 -2.67
CA ARG A 94 -12.98 -10.26 -3.85
C ARG A 94 -14.45 -10.40 -4.25
N ALA A 95 -15.35 -10.44 -3.28
CA ALA A 95 -16.78 -10.59 -3.49
C ALA A 95 -17.47 -9.31 -4.00
N ASN A 96 -16.84 -8.15 -3.87
CA ASN A 96 -17.38 -6.88 -4.36
C ASN A 96 -16.87 -6.57 -5.77
N GLU A 97 -17.76 -6.42 -6.75
CA GLU A 97 -17.44 -6.16 -8.17
C GLU A 97 -16.53 -4.94 -8.38
N ALA A 98 -16.67 -3.90 -7.55
CA ALA A 98 -15.89 -2.68 -7.69
C ALA A 98 -14.43 -2.83 -7.21
N THR A 99 -14.15 -3.84 -6.37
CA THR A 99 -12.83 -4.12 -5.81
C THR A 99 -12.27 -5.48 -6.23
N THR A 100 -13.03 -6.28 -6.98
CA THR A 100 -12.63 -7.65 -7.33
C THR A 100 -11.35 -7.65 -8.17
N PRO A 101 -10.36 -8.51 -7.84
CA PRO A 101 -9.10 -8.55 -8.58
C PRO A 101 -9.26 -9.18 -9.96
N HIS A 102 -8.39 -8.77 -10.90
CA HIS A 102 -8.35 -9.28 -12.26
C HIS A 102 -6.92 -9.22 -12.84
N ASP A 103 -6.68 -9.91 -13.95
CA ASP A 103 -5.35 -10.09 -14.59
C ASP A 103 -4.71 -8.79 -15.11
N GLY A 104 -5.44 -7.67 -15.09
CA GLY A 104 -4.93 -6.36 -15.51
C GLY A 104 -4.34 -5.53 -14.36
N GLY A 105 -4.68 -5.87 -13.12
CA GLY A 105 -4.16 -5.23 -11.92
C GLY A 105 -2.74 -5.67 -11.57
N VAL A 106 -2.12 -5.05 -10.59
CA VAL A 106 -0.75 -5.37 -10.15
C VAL A 106 -0.71 -5.57 -8.64
N ILE A 107 0.25 -6.37 -8.18
CA ILE A 107 0.59 -6.46 -6.76
C ILE A 107 1.87 -5.66 -6.54
N ILE A 108 1.77 -4.54 -5.83
CA ILE A 108 2.91 -3.69 -5.52
C ILE A 108 3.49 -4.10 -4.17
N ILE A 109 4.80 -4.29 -4.11
CA ILE A 109 5.59 -4.46 -2.88
C ILE A 109 6.22 -3.13 -2.51
N ASP A 110 6.11 -2.76 -1.24
CA ASP A 110 6.85 -1.65 -0.65
C ASP A 110 6.96 -1.85 0.87
N ASP A 111 7.81 -1.06 1.53
CA ASP A 111 7.85 -0.99 2.98
C ASP A 111 7.49 0.38 3.56
N SER A 112 6.99 0.32 4.79
CA SER A 112 6.59 1.48 5.55
C SER A 112 7.39 1.55 6.84
N GLY A 113 8.23 2.57 6.96
CA GLY A 113 8.93 2.92 8.20
C GLY A 113 8.13 3.87 9.08
N ASP A 114 8.01 3.53 10.36
CA ASP A 114 7.40 4.34 11.43
C ASP A 114 8.44 4.61 12.52
N ARG A 115 8.78 5.87 12.73
CA ARG A 115 9.77 6.28 13.75
C ARG A 115 9.27 5.91 15.14
N LYS A 116 10.15 5.37 15.97
CA LYS A 116 9.89 5.05 17.38
C LYS A 116 11.07 5.47 18.24
N ASP A 117 10.77 5.80 19.49
CA ASP A 117 11.79 6.09 20.50
C ASP A 117 11.92 4.89 21.46
N GLY A 118 13.15 4.64 21.93
CA GLY A 118 13.47 3.53 22.85
C GLY A 118 13.62 2.16 22.18
N THR A 119 13.73 1.12 23.00
CA THR A 119 14.05 -0.26 22.59
C THR A 119 12.98 -1.29 22.99
N ALA A 120 11.95 -0.87 23.72
CA ALA A 120 10.96 -1.77 24.32
C ALA A 120 9.84 -2.22 23.37
N THR A 121 9.80 -1.69 22.15
CA THR A 121 8.79 -2.04 21.14
C THR A 121 9.33 -3.15 20.25
N ALA A 122 8.51 -4.18 19.99
CA ALA A 122 8.87 -5.25 19.07
C ALA A 122 9.29 -4.69 17.70
N HIS A 123 10.26 -5.36 17.07
CA HIS A 123 10.82 -5.01 15.75
C HIS A 123 11.54 -3.66 15.67
N VAL A 124 11.63 -2.90 16.76
CA VAL A 124 12.29 -1.59 16.74
C VAL A 124 13.79 -1.75 16.48
N GLY A 125 14.34 -0.87 15.67
CA GLY A 125 15.78 -0.78 15.48
C GLY A 125 16.17 0.36 14.54
N ARG A 126 17.48 0.57 14.43
CA ARG A 126 18.07 1.51 13.46
C ARG A 126 17.90 0.96 12.05
N GLN A 127 17.03 1.58 11.28
CA GLN A 127 16.65 1.14 9.93
C GLN A 127 16.50 2.34 9.01
N TRP A 128 16.67 2.15 7.70
CA TRP A 128 16.29 3.18 6.73
C TRP A 128 14.78 3.43 6.81
N LEU A 129 14.38 4.65 7.16
CA LEU A 129 12.98 5.06 7.22
C LEU A 129 12.70 5.93 5.99
N GLY A 130 12.08 5.33 4.95
CA GLY A 130 11.86 6.00 3.66
C GLY A 130 11.21 7.39 3.78
N ARG A 131 10.23 7.54 4.67
CA ARG A 131 9.55 8.83 4.94
C ARG A 131 10.50 9.92 5.46
N LEU A 132 11.49 9.56 6.27
CA LEU A 132 12.45 10.52 6.83
C LEU A 132 13.67 10.72 5.93
N GLY A 133 13.83 9.91 4.88
CA GLY A 133 15.00 9.93 4.01
C GLY A 133 16.32 9.65 4.73
N LYS A 134 16.28 8.91 5.85
CA LYS A 134 17.47 8.62 6.67
C LYS A 134 17.32 7.33 7.47
N THR A 135 18.45 6.84 7.94
CA THR A 135 18.49 5.77 8.95
C THR A 135 18.17 6.34 10.33
N ASP A 136 17.09 5.85 10.94
CA ASP A 136 16.66 6.24 12.28
C ASP A 136 16.06 5.05 13.05
N ASN A 137 15.76 5.23 14.33
CA ASN A 137 15.10 4.22 15.13
C ASN A 137 13.61 4.12 14.78
N GLY A 138 13.15 2.92 14.46
CA GLY A 138 11.77 2.71 14.07
C GLY A 138 11.43 1.26 13.76
N ILE A 139 10.18 1.05 13.38
CA ILE A 139 9.65 -0.22 12.89
C ILE A 139 9.48 -0.08 11.39
N VAL A 140 9.83 -1.12 10.64
CA VAL A 140 9.54 -1.19 9.21
C VAL A 140 8.61 -2.36 8.94
N THR A 141 7.53 -2.10 8.22
CA THR A 141 6.54 -3.12 7.83
C THR A 141 6.57 -3.28 6.33
N VAL A 142 6.85 -4.50 5.86
CA VAL A 142 6.76 -4.86 4.44
C VAL A 142 5.30 -5.12 4.11
N THR A 143 4.81 -4.59 3.00
CA THR A 143 3.42 -4.77 2.58
C THR A 143 3.30 -5.16 1.12
N THR A 144 2.15 -5.74 0.80
CA THR A 144 1.65 -5.85 -0.57
C THR A 144 0.37 -5.05 -0.73
N VAL A 145 0.20 -4.36 -1.86
CA VAL A 145 -1.01 -3.63 -2.24
C VAL A 145 -1.45 -4.11 -3.61
N TRP A 146 -2.74 -4.38 -3.79
CA TRP A 146 -3.32 -4.62 -5.11
C TRP A 146 -3.90 -3.33 -5.67
N THR A 147 -3.70 -3.08 -6.97
CA THR A 147 -4.32 -1.94 -7.67
C THR A 147 -4.49 -2.21 -9.16
N ASP A 148 -5.56 -1.68 -9.75
CA ASP A 148 -5.78 -1.61 -11.20
C ASP A 148 -5.65 -0.17 -11.74
N GLY A 149 -5.21 0.77 -10.90
CA GLY A 149 -5.19 2.21 -11.17
C GLY A 149 -6.52 2.93 -10.96
N ARG A 150 -7.63 2.21 -10.77
CA ARG A 150 -8.94 2.76 -10.35
C ARG A 150 -9.09 2.68 -8.84
N VAL A 151 -8.86 1.50 -8.27
CA VAL A 151 -8.88 1.21 -6.83
C VAL A 151 -7.51 0.71 -6.39
N TYR A 152 -7.26 0.78 -5.09
CA TYR A 152 -6.07 0.20 -4.48
C TYR A 152 -6.36 -0.21 -3.05
N TYR A 153 -5.77 -1.30 -2.56
CA TYR A 153 -5.90 -1.70 -1.15
C TYR A 153 -4.78 -2.63 -0.70
N PRO A 154 -4.36 -2.56 0.58
CA PRO A 154 -3.39 -3.50 1.13
C PRO A 154 -3.92 -4.93 1.10
N LEU A 155 -3.07 -5.88 0.71
CA LEU A 155 -3.34 -7.31 0.82
C LEU A 155 -2.81 -7.85 2.16
N HIS A 156 -1.51 -7.63 2.40
CA HIS A 156 -0.81 -8.15 3.57
C HIS A 156 0.16 -7.12 4.13
N ALA A 157 0.45 -7.23 5.42
CA ALA A 157 1.43 -6.43 6.13
C ALA A 157 2.20 -7.31 7.11
N GLN A 158 3.53 -7.22 7.09
CA GLN A 158 4.38 -7.96 8.01
C GLN A 158 5.52 -7.09 8.53
N PRO A 159 5.59 -6.85 9.86
CA PRO A 159 6.73 -6.20 10.48
C PRO A 159 8.03 -6.96 10.20
N TYR A 160 9.07 -6.25 9.77
CA TYR A 160 10.40 -6.80 9.63
C TYR A 160 11.13 -6.68 10.97
N THR A 161 11.63 -7.82 11.47
CA THR A 161 12.42 -7.89 12.70
C THR A 161 13.91 -7.80 12.35
N PRO A 162 14.65 -6.79 12.83
CA PRO A 162 16.09 -6.70 12.64
C PRO A 162 16.84 -7.88 13.25
N ALA A 163 17.94 -8.29 12.62
CA ALA A 163 18.72 -9.46 13.04
C ALA A 163 19.15 -9.45 14.53
N HIS A 164 19.41 -8.28 15.13
CA HIS A 164 19.85 -8.19 16.54
C HIS A 164 18.78 -8.59 17.57
N HIS A 165 17.53 -8.84 17.14
CA HIS A 165 16.48 -9.41 18.01
C HIS A 165 16.53 -10.95 18.08
N PHE A 166 17.40 -11.60 17.30
CA PHE A 166 17.53 -13.06 17.24
C PHE A 166 18.86 -13.51 17.85
N ASP A 167 18.84 -14.66 18.54
CA ASP A 167 20.02 -15.22 19.23
C ASP A 167 21.20 -15.45 18.27
N ARG A 168 20.91 -15.94 17.05
CA ARG A 168 21.91 -16.22 16.02
C ARG A 168 22.02 -15.12 14.96
N ALA A 169 21.42 -13.96 15.24
CA ALA A 169 21.38 -12.83 14.33
C ALA A 169 20.91 -13.22 12.90
N ARG A 170 21.74 -12.97 11.89
CA ARG A 170 21.41 -13.28 10.48
C ARG A 170 21.38 -14.77 10.16
N ASN A 171 22.00 -15.60 10.99
CA ASN A 171 22.04 -17.06 10.82
C ASN A 171 20.90 -17.75 11.57
N ASP A 172 20.01 -16.99 12.20
CA ASP A 172 18.85 -17.55 12.88
C ASP A 172 17.85 -18.10 11.85
N PRO A 173 17.38 -19.35 11.99
CA PRO A 173 16.42 -19.94 11.05
C PRO A 173 15.07 -19.22 11.02
N ALA A 174 14.74 -18.41 12.04
CA ALA A 174 13.55 -17.56 12.06
C ALA A 174 13.79 -16.18 11.43
N PHE A 175 15.04 -15.76 11.24
CA PHE A 175 15.35 -14.48 10.59
C PHE A 175 14.93 -14.52 9.12
N ARG A 176 14.26 -13.45 8.67
CA ARG A 176 13.85 -13.26 7.29
C ARG A 176 14.23 -11.85 6.85
N THR A 177 14.86 -11.73 5.69
CA THR A 177 15.16 -10.43 5.08
C THR A 177 13.89 -9.79 4.51
N LYS A 178 13.89 -8.48 4.28
CA LYS A 178 12.76 -7.80 3.65
C LYS A 178 12.40 -8.38 2.26
N PRO A 179 13.36 -8.72 1.36
CA PRO A 179 13.05 -9.45 0.13
C PRO A 179 12.37 -10.81 0.37
N GLN A 180 12.85 -11.61 1.32
CA GLN A 180 12.21 -12.90 1.64
C GLN A 180 10.77 -12.71 2.12
N ILE A 181 10.53 -11.71 2.99
CA ILE A 181 9.18 -11.35 3.44
C ILE A 181 8.33 -10.92 2.24
N SER A 182 8.83 -10.02 1.38
CA SER A 182 8.03 -9.48 0.28
C SER A 182 7.66 -10.52 -0.77
N ALA A 183 8.57 -11.43 -1.12
CA ALA A 183 8.27 -12.56 -1.99
C ALA A 183 7.17 -13.44 -1.36
N THR A 184 7.30 -13.76 -0.06
CA THR A 184 6.28 -14.53 0.67
C THR A 184 4.91 -13.85 0.62
N LEU A 185 4.85 -12.53 0.84
CA LEU A 185 3.59 -11.79 0.81
C LEU A 185 2.97 -11.72 -0.60
N ALA A 186 3.78 -11.66 -1.66
CA ALA A 186 3.29 -11.70 -3.04
C ALA A 186 2.70 -13.07 -3.38
N VAL A 187 3.36 -14.15 -2.97
CA VAL A 187 2.85 -15.53 -3.09
C VAL A 187 1.53 -15.68 -2.36
N ARG A 188 1.44 -15.22 -1.12
CA ARG A 188 0.19 -15.21 -0.35
C ARG A 188 -0.92 -14.43 -1.04
N GLY A 189 -0.61 -13.30 -1.69
CA GLY A 189 -1.57 -12.55 -2.51
C GLY A 189 -2.16 -13.40 -3.63
N LYS A 190 -1.31 -14.12 -4.37
CA LYS A 190 -1.74 -15.05 -5.41
C LYS A 190 -2.59 -16.20 -4.85
N GLU A 191 -2.13 -16.84 -3.77
CA GLU A 191 -2.85 -17.94 -3.10
C GLU A 191 -4.21 -17.51 -2.55
N ALA A 192 -4.32 -16.25 -2.10
CA ALA A 192 -5.58 -15.64 -1.68
C ALA A 192 -6.52 -15.28 -2.85
N GLY A 193 -6.14 -15.58 -4.10
CA GLY A 193 -6.95 -15.39 -5.31
C GLY A 193 -6.87 -13.98 -5.91
N PHE A 194 -5.81 -13.21 -5.61
CA PHE A 194 -5.58 -11.91 -6.24
C PHE A 194 -4.75 -12.09 -7.51
N ALA A 195 -5.45 -12.22 -8.63
CA ALA A 195 -4.86 -12.19 -9.95
C ALA A 195 -4.11 -10.88 -10.20
N CYS A 196 -3.00 -10.96 -10.92
CA CYS A 196 -2.21 -9.80 -11.29
C CYS A 196 -1.47 -9.99 -12.61
N ARG A 197 -1.29 -8.88 -13.30
CA ARG A 197 -0.45 -8.76 -14.50
C ARG A 197 1.02 -8.94 -14.17
N ALA A 198 1.43 -8.41 -13.03
CA ALA A 198 2.78 -8.48 -12.51
C ALA A 198 2.83 -8.10 -11.02
N VAL A 199 3.84 -8.61 -10.34
CA VAL A 199 4.38 -8.07 -9.09
C VAL A 199 5.28 -6.88 -9.44
N VAL A 200 5.10 -5.76 -8.75
CA VAL A 200 5.84 -4.53 -8.98
C VAL A 200 6.60 -4.15 -7.72
N ALA A 201 7.89 -3.86 -7.83
CA ALA A 201 8.71 -3.45 -6.68
C ALA A 201 9.81 -2.47 -7.10
N ASP A 202 10.36 -1.74 -6.13
CA ASP A 202 11.50 -0.87 -6.35
C ASP A 202 12.85 -1.62 -6.33
N CYS A 203 13.94 -0.87 -6.46
CA CYS A 203 15.28 -1.43 -6.48
C CYS A 203 15.83 -1.89 -5.12
N ALA A 204 15.11 -1.69 -4.02
CA ALA A 204 15.50 -2.23 -2.72
C ALA A 204 15.24 -3.75 -2.66
N TYR A 205 14.24 -4.24 -3.39
CA TYR A 205 13.84 -5.65 -3.42
C TYR A 205 14.55 -6.47 -4.50
N SER A 206 15.04 -5.84 -5.57
CA SER A 206 15.74 -6.51 -6.69
C SER A 206 17.21 -6.87 -6.43
N THR A 207 17.61 -6.93 -5.16
CA THR A 207 19.02 -7.10 -4.75
C THR A 207 19.44 -8.54 -4.49
N SER A 208 18.50 -9.49 -4.45
CA SER A 208 18.75 -10.89 -4.10
C SER A 208 18.17 -11.82 -5.16
N ASP A 209 18.97 -12.78 -5.64
CA ASP A 209 18.52 -13.76 -6.63
C ASP A 209 17.41 -14.67 -6.08
N ASP A 210 17.47 -15.00 -4.78
CA ASP A 210 16.42 -15.77 -4.09
C ASP A 210 15.03 -15.13 -4.22
N TRP A 211 14.97 -13.80 -4.31
CA TRP A 211 13.71 -13.08 -4.51
C TRP A 211 13.10 -13.40 -5.89
N TYR A 212 13.92 -13.36 -6.93
CA TYR A 212 13.49 -13.71 -8.29
C TYR A 212 13.13 -15.18 -8.42
N LEU A 213 13.92 -16.07 -7.78
CA LEU A 213 13.65 -17.51 -7.74
C LEU A 213 12.29 -17.78 -7.07
N ALA A 214 12.02 -17.17 -5.92
CA ALA A 214 10.76 -17.34 -5.20
C ALA A 214 9.54 -16.90 -6.04
N LEU A 215 9.63 -15.77 -6.76
CA LEU A 215 8.55 -15.34 -7.65
C LEU A 215 8.38 -16.28 -8.84
N ARG A 216 9.48 -16.72 -9.45
CA ARG A 216 9.46 -17.65 -10.60
C ARG A 216 8.86 -19.00 -10.21
N ASP A 217 9.29 -19.57 -9.08
CA ASP A 217 8.81 -20.86 -8.60
C ASP A 217 7.32 -20.80 -8.23
N ALA A 218 6.85 -19.64 -7.77
CA ALA A 218 5.44 -19.35 -7.58
C ALA A 218 4.69 -19.01 -8.87
N GLY A 219 5.35 -18.96 -10.03
CA GLY A 219 4.76 -18.57 -11.31
C GLY A 219 4.16 -17.17 -11.30
N LEU A 220 4.86 -16.22 -10.66
CA LEU A 220 4.47 -14.80 -10.59
C LEU A 220 5.26 -13.99 -11.63
N PRO A 221 4.57 -13.29 -12.56
CA PRO A 221 5.22 -12.30 -13.40
C PRO A 221 5.70 -11.11 -12.56
N TYR A 222 6.77 -10.42 -12.96
CA TYR A 222 7.26 -9.23 -12.27
C TYR A 222 7.70 -8.13 -13.23
N VAL A 223 7.63 -6.89 -12.75
CA VAL A 223 8.29 -5.71 -13.33
C VAL A 223 8.92 -4.94 -12.16
N VAL A 224 10.25 -5.01 -12.03
CA VAL A 224 10.98 -4.49 -10.87
C VAL A 224 12.07 -3.53 -11.29
N ALA A 225 12.26 -2.44 -10.53
CA ALA A 225 13.36 -1.52 -10.80
C ALA A 225 14.72 -2.10 -10.40
N LEU A 226 15.74 -1.74 -11.17
CA LEU A 226 17.14 -1.99 -10.91
C LEU A 226 17.84 -0.68 -10.56
N ARG A 227 18.93 -0.77 -9.79
CA ARG A 227 19.83 0.38 -9.63
C ARG A 227 20.56 0.64 -10.95
N PRO A 228 20.76 1.89 -11.36
CA PRO A 228 21.47 2.23 -12.60
C PRO A 228 22.86 1.61 -12.67
N HIS A 229 23.56 1.56 -11.54
CA HIS A 229 24.92 1.02 -11.41
C HIS A 229 24.95 -0.41 -10.86
N ARG A 230 23.86 -1.18 -10.98
CA ARG A 230 23.88 -2.61 -10.61
C ARG A 230 24.81 -3.34 -11.58
N GLY A 231 26.01 -3.67 -11.13
CA GLY A 231 26.97 -4.45 -11.91
C GLY A 231 26.43 -5.85 -12.22
N THR A 232 26.59 -6.28 -13.46
CA THR A 232 26.43 -7.67 -13.87
C THR A 232 27.74 -8.16 -14.50
N TRP A 233 27.90 -9.47 -14.59
CA TRP A 233 28.94 -10.04 -15.42
C TRP A 233 28.60 -9.84 -16.90
N ALA A 234 29.54 -9.28 -17.67
CA ALA A 234 29.48 -9.09 -19.12
C ALA A 234 30.91 -9.15 -19.70
N ARG A 235 31.05 -9.26 -21.03
CA ARG A 235 32.38 -9.15 -21.66
C ARG A 235 32.93 -7.73 -21.53
N ALA A 236 34.24 -7.58 -21.68
CA ALA A 236 34.93 -6.31 -21.44
C ALA A 236 34.41 -5.15 -22.30
N ASP A 237 33.99 -5.44 -23.53
CA ASP A 237 33.46 -4.50 -24.53
C ASP A 237 31.93 -4.35 -24.50
N GLU A 238 31.24 -5.13 -23.66
CA GLU A 238 29.79 -5.09 -23.50
C GLU A 238 29.39 -4.20 -22.30
N PRO A 239 28.14 -3.70 -22.24
CA PRO A 239 27.63 -2.98 -21.08
C PRO A 239 27.71 -3.80 -19.78
N HIS A 240 28.13 -3.17 -18.68
CA HIS A 240 28.26 -3.82 -17.36
C HIS A 240 27.16 -3.44 -16.37
N THR A 241 26.43 -2.35 -16.64
CA THR A 241 25.36 -1.85 -15.77
C THR A 241 24.12 -1.44 -16.58
N PRO A 242 22.93 -1.34 -15.96
CA PRO A 242 21.73 -0.87 -16.66
C PRO A 242 21.87 0.49 -17.34
N ILE A 243 22.60 1.43 -16.73
CA ILE A 243 22.84 2.74 -17.36
C ILE A 243 23.79 2.65 -18.55
N ASP A 244 24.80 1.77 -18.50
CA ASP A 244 25.67 1.54 -19.66
C ASP A 244 24.89 0.89 -20.81
N ALA A 245 23.99 -0.05 -20.50
CA ALA A 245 23.12 -0.68 -21.48
C ALA A 245 22.17 0.32 -22.13
N ALA A 246 21.62 1.25 -21.35
CA ALA A 246 20.82 2.35 -21.88
C ALA A 246 21.62 3.28 -22.80
N ARG A 247 22.87 3.60 -22.46
CA ARG A 247 23.76 4.45 -23.27
C ARG A 247 24.23 3.79 -24.56
N ALA A 248 24.19 2.46 -24.63
CA ALA A 248 24.52 1.69 -25.83
C ALA A 248 23.37 1.67 -26.87
N LEU A 249 22.16 2.09 -26.49
CA LEU A 249 21.03 2.20 -27.42
C LEU A 249 21.25 3.34 -28.42
N THR A 250 20.79 3.13 -29.65
CA THR A 250 20.85 4.12 -30.73
C THR A 250 19.69 5.11 -30.64
N GLY A 251 19.88 6.32 -31.19
CA GLY A 251 18.83 7.34 -31.24
C GLY A 251 18.62 8.07 -29.91
N THR A 252 19.65 8.74 -29.42
CA THR A 252 19.62 9.54 -28.18
C THR A 252 18.89 10.89 -28.32
N ASP A 253 18.36 11.19 -29.50
CA ASP A 253 17.64 12.44 -29.81
C ASP A 253 16.14 12.13 -29.96
N PRO A 254 15.24 12.82 -29.24
CA PRO A 254 13.78 12.68 -29.41
C PRO A 254 13.29 12.80 -30.86
N ASP A 255 13.98 13.57 -31.71
CA ASP A 255 13.62 13.74 -33.13
C ASP A 255 14.09 12.57 -34.01
N HIS A 256 15.06 11.78 -33.52
CA HIS A 256 15.65 10.63 -34.20
C HIS A 256 15.75 9.43 -33.25
N PRO A 257 14.61 8.79 -32.92
CA PRO A 257 14.51 7.98 -31.72
C PRO A 257 15.23 6.62 -31.78
N GLY A 258 15.72 6.16 -32.93
CA GLY A 258 16.48 4.92 -33.05
C GLY A 258 15.75 3.72 -32.43
N ASP A 259 16.32 3.16 -31.36
CA ASP A 259 15.76 2.01 -30.62
C ASP A 259 14.60 2.39 -29.67
N TRP A 260 14.40 3.68 -29.43
CA TRP A 260 13.39 4.20 -28.51
C TRP A 260 12.00 4.29 -29.13
N THR A 261 11.01 3.89 -28.35
CA THR A 261 9.59 4.02 -28.68
C THR A 261 8.96 5.08 -27.81
N ALA A 262 8.29 6.07 -28.42
CA ALA A 262 7.50 7.06 -27.70
C ALA A 262 6.23 6.42 -27.11
N ILE A 263 6.02 6.63 -25.81
CA ILE A 263 4.91 6.15 -25.01
C ILE A 263 4.20 7.35 -24.41
N GLU A 264 2.95 7.57 -24.81
CA GLU A 264 2.09 8.57 -24.19
C GLU A 264 1.52 8.03 -22.87
N ARG A 265 1.83 8.68 -21.76
CA ARG A 265 1.26 8.40 -20.45
C ARG A 265 0.17 9.42 -20.16
N ARG A 266 -1.02 8.96 -19.82
CA ARG A 266 -2.16 9.82 -19.50
C ARG A 266 -2.53 9.73 -18.03
N PHE A 267 -2.80 10.89 -17.44
CA PHE A 267 -3.20 11.08 -16.07
C PHE A 267 -4.67 11.49 -15.96
N ARG A 268 -5.22 11.39 -14.75
CA ARG A 268 -6.65 11.40 -14.41
C ARG A 268 -7.16 12.83 -14.27
N ASP A 269 -6.28 13.76 -13.94
CA ASP A 269 -6.47 15.20 -14.16
C ASP A 269 -6.41 15.60 -15.65
N GLY A 270 -6.14 14.65 -16.55
CA GLY A 270 -6.11 14.84 -17.99
C GLY A 270 -4.76 15.25 -18.55
N HIS A 271 -3.71 15.46 -17.73
CA HIS A 271 -2.39 15.73 -18.29
C HIS A 271 -1.81 14.50 -18.98
N THR A 272 -0.97 14.75 -19.98
CA THR A 272 -0.25 13.71 -20.72
C THR A 272 1.23 14.01 -20.70
N GLU A 273 2.04 12.97 -20.55
CA GLU A 273 3.50 13.04 -20.65
C GLU A 273 3.98 12.05 -21.70
N THR A 274 4.90 12.48 -22.54
CA THR A 274 5.63 11.58 -23.43
C THR A 274 6.82 11.01 -22.69
N TRP A 275 6.87 9.69 -22.60
CA TRP A 275 8.02 8.93 -22.15
C TRP A 275 8.58 8.16 -23.34
N TRP A 276 9.84 7.74 -23.24
CA TRP A 276 10.53 6.93 -24.22
C TRP A 276 10.90 5.61 -23.56
N ALA A 277 10.67 4.50 -24.24
CA ALA A 277 11.03 3.18 -23.73
C ALA A 277 11.76 2.35 -24.78
N ALA A 278 12.68 1.49 -24.34
CA ALA A 278 13.43 0.58 -25.19
C ALA A 278 13.80 -0.70 -24.42
N ASP A 279 13.89 -1.82 -25.14
CA ASP A 279 14.53 -3.03 -24.64
C ASP A 279 16.05 -2.90 -24.80
N ALA A 280 16.80 -3.24 -23.76
CA ALA A 280 18.25 -3.18 -23.74
C ALA A 280 18.87 -4.55 -23.46
N HIS A 281 20.11 -4.74 -23.92
CA HIS A 281 20.89 -5.94 -23.68
C HIS A 281 21.90 -5.70 -22.55
N LEU A 282 21.92 -6.60 -21.57
CA LEU A 282 22.83 -6.53 -20.43
C LEU A 282 23.10 -7.92 -19.89
N GLY A 283 24.25 -8.53 -20.22
CA GLY A 283 24.56 -9.90 -19.81
C GLY A 283 23.44 -10.88 -20.21
N GLY A 284 22.75 -11.47 -19.24
CA GLY A 284 21.61 -12.37 -19.46
C GLY A 284 20.26 -11.70 -19.73
N TYR A 285 20.16 -10.37 -19.66
CA TYR A 285 18.95 -9.62 -19.97
C TYR A 285 18.87 -9.27 -21.45
N GLY A 286 17.70 -9.44 -22.06
CA GLY A 286 17.42 -9.00 -23.42
C GLY A 286 16.00 -9.35 -23.89
N PRO A 287 15.52 -8.75 -25.00
CA PRO A 287 14.18 -8.96 -25.55
C PRO A 287 13.88 -10.42 -25.90
N ASP A 288 14.89 -11.17 -26.33
CA ASP A 288 14.76 -12.59 -26.71
C ASP A 288 14.90 -13.57 -25.54
N GLY A 289 15.39 -13.07 -24.40
CA GLY A 289 15.66 -13.86 -23.21
C GLY A 289 14.45 -14.02 -22.27
N PRO A 290 14.54 -14.95 -21.30
CA PRO A 290 13.48 -15.16 -20.30
C PRO A 290 13.35 -13.98 -19.31
N CYS A 291 14.32 -13.07 -19.30
CA CYS A 291 14.27 -11.83 -18.54
C CYS A 291 14.73 -10.68 -19.43
N ARG A 292 13.96 -9.60 -19.44
CA ARG A 292 14.21 -8.40 -20.23
C ARG A 292 14.70 -7.28 -19.35
N LEU A 293 15.56 -6.43 -19.90
CA LEU A 293 15.84 -5.12 -19.36
C LEU A 293 15.11 -4.09 -20.22
N VAL A 294 14.13 -3.41 -19.64
CA VAL A 294 13.43 -2.29 -20.26
C VAL A 294 13.90 -0.99 -19.62
N VAL A 295 14.32 -0.04 -20.45
CA VAL A 295 14.66 1.31 -20.00
C VAL A 295 13.51 2.22 -20.39
N ALA A 296 13.02 3.03 -19.45
CA ALA A 296 11.98 4.03 -19.71
C ALA A 296 12.40 5.39 -19.13
N THR A 297 12.34 6.45 -19.93
CA THR A 297 12.84 7.78 -19.55
C THR A 297 12.01 8.90 -20.14
N THR A 298 12.04 10.09 -19.54
CA THR A 298 11.52 11.31 -20.19
C THR A 298 12.45 11.86 -21.27
N ASP A 299 13.74 11.52 -21.22
CA ASP A 299 14.76 12.00 -22.16
C ASP A 299 15.82 10.91 -22.41
N PRO A 300 15.86 10.32 -23.62
CA PRO A 300 16.85 9.32 -24.05
C PRO A 300 18.29 9.82 -24.06
N GLY A 301 18.51 11.12 -24.29
CA GLY A 301 19.84 11.69 -24.46
C GLY A 301 20.53 11.99 -23.14
N THR A 302 19.77 12.42 -22.14
CA THR A 302 20.32 12.79 -20.83
C THR A 302 20.14 11.74 -19.74
N LEU A 303 19.17 10.81 -19.90
CA LEU A 303 18.83 9.79 -18.90
C LEU A 303 18.71 10.37 -17.48
N PRO A 304 17.80 11.33 -17.25
CA PRO A 304 17.69 12.05 -15.98
C PRO A 304 17.42 11.08 -14.81
N GLU A 305 18.22 11.17 -13.75
CA GLU A 305 18.23 10.21 -12.63
C GLU A 305 16.84 9.97 -12.00
N LYS A 306 16.06 11.04 -11.81
CA LYS A 306 14.73 10.96 -11.18
C LYS A 306 13.60 10.56 -12.15
N ALA A 307 13.88 10.57 -13.45
CA ALA A 307 12.90 10.33 -14.49
C ALA A 307 13.38 9.25 -15.49
N THR A 308 14.26 8.35 -15.04
CA THR A 308 14.70 7.16 -15.77
C THR A 308 14.47 5.92 -14.92
N TRP A 309 13.81 4.93 -15.50
CA TRP A 309 13.54 3.62 -14.91
C TRP A 309 14.33 2.57 -15.66
N TYR A 310 15.05 1.74 -14.91
CA TYR A 310 15.72 0.54 -15.41
C TYR A 310 14.95 -0.66 -14.86
N LEU A 311 14.23 -1.39 -15.70
CA LEU A 311 13.23 -2.36 -15.28
C LEU A 311 13.63 -3.77 -15.71
N ALA A 312 13.70 -4.70 -14.76
CA ALA A 312 13.78 -6.13 -15.05
C ALA A 312 12.38 -6.74 -15.10
N THR A 313 12.11 -7.59 -16.08
CA THR A 313 10.82 -8.30 -16.18
C THR A 313 10.97 -9.68 -16.81
N ASN A 314 10.18 -10.64 -16.34
CA ASN A 314 10.00 -11.96 -16.98
C ASN A 314 8.76 -12.03 -17.89
N LEU A 315 8.13 -10.87 -18.20
CA LEU A 315 7.07 -10.79 -19.20
C LEU A 315 7.69 -10.82 -20.60
N PRO A 316 7.37 -11.81 -21.45
CA PRO A 316 8.06 -11.97 -22.72
C PRO A 316 7.79 -10.80 -23.66
N HIS A 317 8.77 -10.47 -24.51
CA HIS A 317 8.57 -9.54 -25.60
C HIS A 317 7.55 -10.16 -26.60
N PRO A 318 6.60 -9.39 -27.16
CA PRO A 318 5.57 -9.95 -28.06
C PRO A 318 6.11 -10.69 -29.28
N GLU A 319 7.29 -10.29 -29.76
CA GLU A 319 7.94 -10.89 -30.93
C GLU A 319 8.99 -11.95 -30.57
N ALA A 320 9.24 -12.21 -29.28
CA ALA A 320 10.21 -13.22 -28.87
C ALA A 320 9.72 -14.64 -29.24
N ALA A 321 10.62 -15.50 -29.71
CA ALA A 321 10.29 -16.87 -30.09
C ALA A 321 9.61 -17.67 -28.96
N HIS A 322 10.00 -17.43 -27.71
CA HIS A 322 9.47 -18.12 -26.53
C HIS A 322 8.15 -17.53 -26.01
N ALA A 323 7.63 -16.45 -26.60
CA ALA A 323 6.44 -15.75 -26.14
C ALA A 323 5.18 -16.61 -26.15
N THR A 324 5.04 -17.51 -27.13
CA THR A 324 3.90 -18.43 -27.27
C THR A 324 3.92 -19.60 -26.28
N THR A 325 5.11 -19.96 -25.78
CA THR A 325 5.33 -21.04 -24.82
C THR A 325 5.49 -20.54 -23.38
N SER A 326 5.54 -19.22 -23.19
CA SER A 326 5.70 -18.60 -21.88
C SER A 326 4.45 -18.81 -21.02
N PRO A 327 4.59 -19.05 -19.70
CA PRO A 327 3.46 -19.09 -18.78
C PRO A 327 2.83 -17.69 -18.55
N HIS A 328 3.45 -16.63 -19.05
CA HIS A 328 3.01 -15.25 -18.84
C HIS A 328 2.64 -14.58 -20.17
N PRO A 329 1.50 -13.85 -20.24
CA PRO A 329 1.12 -13.19 -21.48
C PRO A 329 2.15 -12.12 -21.87
N PRO A 330 2.52 -12.00 -23.15
CA PRO A 330 3.52 -11.03 -23.60
C PRO A 330 3.16 -9.58 -23.30
N ALA A 331 4.17 -8.74 -23.12
CA ALA A 331 4.00 -7.32 -22.80
C ALA A 331 4.89 -6.46 -23.68
N ASP A 332 4.30 -5.53 -24.43
CA ASP A 332 5.04 -4.49 -25.14
C ASP A 332 5.60 -3.43 -24.17
N LEU A 333 6.42 -2.52 -24.69
CA LEU A 333 7.03 -1.44 -23.91
C LEU A 333 5.99 -0.54 -23.22
N ALA A 334 4.86 -0.26 -23.89
CA ALA A 334 3.78 0.54 -23.32
C ALA A 334 3.16 -0.13 -22.09
N GLU A 335 2.95 -1.44 -22.15
CA GLU A 335 2.43 -2.25 -21.06
C GLU A 335 3.40 -2.33 -19.88
N ILE A 336 4.71 -2.50 -20.13
CA ILE A 336 5.73 -2.47 -19.07
C ILE A 336 5.75 -1.11 -18.35
N VAL A 337 5.74 -0.01 -19.12
CA VAL A 337 5.68 1.37 -18.57
C VAL A 337 4.38 1.59 -17.80
N ARG A 338 3.24 1.08 -18.28
CA ARG A 338 1.95 1.15 -17.57
C ARG A 338 2.00 0.40 -16.25
N ILE A 339 2.47 -0.86 -16.25
CA ILE A 339 2.56 -1.72 -15.06
C ILE A 339 3.41 -1.05 -14.00
N TYR A 340 4.63 -0.62 -14.35
CA TYR A 340 5.51 0.03 -13.38
C TYR A 340 5.01 1.43 -12.98
N GLY A 341 4.34 2.13 -13.89
CA GLY A 341 3.68 3.41 -13.64
C GLY A 341 2.55 3.35 -12.61
N LEU A 342 2.06 2.17 -12.23
CA LEU A 342 1.14 1.99 -11.11
C LEU A 342 1.84 1.99 -9.74
N ARG A 343 3.17 1.81 -9.67
CA ARG A 343 3.92 1.75 -8.41
C ARG A 343 3.65 2.95 -7.47
N PRO A 344 3.60 4.22 -7.93
CA PRO A 344 3.38 5.36 -7.03
C PRO A 344 2.08 5.30 -6.20
N TRP A 345 1.10 4.48 -6.60
CA TRP A 345 -0.12 4.29 -5.82
C TRP A 345 0.13 3.70 -4.44
N ILE A 346 1.19 2.91 -4.23
CA ILE A 346 1.50 2.39 -2.88
C ILE A 346 1.90 3.52 -1.93
N GLU A 347 2.70 4.48 -2.41
CA GLU A 347 3.10 5.66 -1.63
C GLU A 347 1.87 6.51 -1.27
N GLN A 348 0.94 6.68 -2.21
CA GLN A 348 -0.32 7.36 -1.98
C GLN A 348 -1.22 6.59 -1.00
N SER A 349 -1.28 5.25 -1.13
CA SER A 349 -2.02 4.38 -0.21
C SER A 349 -1.53 4.58 1.21
N TYR A 350 -0.21 4.54 1.37
CA TYR A 350 0.44 4.73 2.66
C TYR A 350 0.26 6.12 3.21
N LYS A 351 0.29 7.16 2.38
CA LYS A 351 0.03 8.52 2.83
C LYS A 351 -1.33 8.60 3.52
N HIS A 352 -2.40 8.06 2.94
CA HIS A 352 -3.72 8.11 3.59
C HIS A 352 -3.87 7.14 4.75
N ILE A 353 -3.36 5.91 4.63
CA ILE A 353 -3.40 4.94 5.72
C ILE A 353 -2.64 5.47 6.96
N LYS A 354 -1.51 6.14 6.75
CA LYS A 354 -0.71 6.76 7.83
C LYS A 354 -1.26 8.07 8.32
N ASP A 355 -1.55 8.98 7.40
CA ASP A 355 -1.92 10.35 7.72
C ASP A 355 -3.41 10.51 7.96
N GLU A 356 -4.25 9.48 7.87
CA GLU A 356 -5.69 9.59 8.18
C GLU A 356 -6.17 8.50 9.14
N LEU A 357 -5.89 7.24 8.81
CA LEU A 357 -6.42 6.07 9.54
C LEU A 357 -5.52 5.59 10.69
N GLY A 358 -4.46 6.33 11.03
CA GLY A 358 -3.72 6.10 12.26
C GLY A 358 -2.73 4.94 12.23
N TRP A 359 -2.23 4.54 11.05
CA TRP A 359 -1.18 3.53 10.97
C TRP A 359 0.05 3.88 11.81
N ALA A 360 0.47 5.16 11.82
CA ALA A 360 1.65 5.60 12.57
C ALA A 360 1.33 6.05 14.01
N ASP A 361 0.05 6.21 14.36
CA ASP A 361 -0.39 6.85 15.61
C ASP A 361 -0.40 5.89 16.82
N PHE A 362 -0.26 4.58 16.58
CA PHE A 362 -0.32 3.60 17.65
C PHE A 362 0.88 3.68 18.60
N GLN A 363 0.62 3.44 19.88
CA GLN A 363 1.61 3.39 20.97
C GLN A 363 1.76 1.99 21.57
N VAL A 364 1.23 0.95 20.89
CA VAL A 364 1.39 -0.44 21.30
C VAL A 364 2.83 -0.93 21.12
N ARG A 365 3.21 -1.96 21.90
CA ARG A 365 4.59 -2.43 22.01
C ARG A 365 4.83 -3.88 21.56
N SER A 366 3.87 -4.78 21.75
CA SER A 366 4.05 -6.20 21.41
C SER A 366 3.82 -6.45 19.92
N ASP A 367 4.47 -7.47 19.36
CA ASP A 367 4.28 -7.93 17.97
C ASP A 367 2.79 -8.19 17.67
N ARG A 368 2.09 -8.90 18.57
CA ARG A 368 0.65 -9.14 18.49
C ARG A 368 -0.13 -7.84 18.33
N ALA A 369 0.10 -6.87 19.22
CA ALA A 369 -0.62 -5.61 19.21
C ALA A 369 -0.36 -4.80 17.92
N ILE A 370 0.87 -4.83 17.42
CA ILE A 370 1.25 -4.17 16.15
C ILE A 370 0.48 -4.80 14.99
N ARG A 371 0.50 -6.13 14.87
CA ARG A 371 -0.22 -6.87 13.82
C ARG A 371 -1.73 -6.65 13.89
N HIS A 372 -2.28 -6.65 15.11
CA HIS A 372 -3.68 -6.37 15.36
C HIS A 372 -4.05 -4.96 14.89
N HIS A 373 -3.28 -3.95 15.28
CA HIS A 373 -3.52 -2.56 14.87
C HIS A 373 -3.44 -2.40 13.35
N GLN A 374 -2.40 -2.93 12.71
CA GLN A 374 -2.23 -2.87 11.25
C GLN A 374 -3.41 -3.53 10.51
N THR A 375 -3.89 -4.66 11.02
CA THR A 375 -5.06 -5.36 10.47
C THR A 375 -6.34 -4.52 10.62
N LEU A 376 -6.55 -3.89 11.78
CA LEU A 376 -7.70 -3.01 12.04
C LEU A 376 -7.68 -1.79 11.12
N VAL A 377 -6.51 -1.18 10.92
CA VAL A 377 -6.33 -0.05 9.99
C VAL A 377 -6.65 -0.49 8.55
N ASN A 378 -6.19 -1.66 8.12
CA ASN A 378 -6.52 -2.20 6.79
C ASN A 378 -8.02 -2.50 6.65
N CYS A 379 -8.68 -2.96 7.71
CA CYS A 379 -10.14 -3.15 7.76
C CYS A 379 -10.89 -1.81 7.63
N ALA A 380 -10.45 -0.78 8.34
CA ALA A 380 -11.01 0.58 8.23
C ALA A 380 -10.81 1.15 6.81
N PHE A 381 -9.64 0.94 6.21
CA PHE A 381 -9.37 1.38 4.85
C PHE A 381 -10.27 0.66 3.82
N SER A 382 -10.48 -0.65 3.99
CA SER A 382 -11.36 -1.43 3.10
C SER A 382 -12.83 -1.01 3.24
N PHE A 383 -13.26 -0.58 4.44
CA PHE A 383 -14.58 0.04 4.64
C PHE A 383 -14.75 1.33 3.83
N CYS A 384 -13.71 2.15 3.67
CA CYS A 384 -13.80 3.34 2.83
C CYS A 384 -14.17 3.01 1.38
N TRP A 385 -13.62 1.92 0.81
CA TRP A 385 -14.01 1.44 -0.52
C TRP A 385 -15.42 0.86 -0.55
N ASP A 386 -15.78 0.06 0.45
CA ASP A 386 -17.13 -0.50 0.61
C ASP A 386 -18.20 0.61 0.58
N GLN A 387 -17.94 1.73 1.24
CA GLN A 387 -18.85 2.88 1.26
C GLN A 387 -18.75 3.78 0.03
N TRP A 388 -17.60 3.89 -0.61
CA TRP A 388 -17.44 4.68 -1.83
C TRP A 388 -18.30 4.13 -2.98
N PHE A 389 -18.41 2.81 -3.08
CA PHE A 389 -19.19 2.14 -4.12
C PHE A 389 -20.62 1.79 -3.69
N ALA A 390 -20.97 2.00 -2.42
CA ALA A 390 -22.34 1.82 -1.97
C ALA A 390 -23.25 2.86 -2.67
N PRO A 391 -24.45 2.46 -3.13
CA PRO A 391 -25.46 3.42 -3.58
C PRO A 391 -25.68 4.46 -2.49
N PRO A 392 -25.86 5.75 -2.82
CA PRO A 392 -26.17 6.77 -1.82
C PRO A 392 -27.47 6.36 -1.11
N GLY A 393 -27.34 5.83 0.11
CA GLY A 393 -28.48 5.53 0.95
C GLY A 393 -29.20 6.83 1.34
N LEU A 394 -30.50 6.74 1.62
CA LEU A 394 -31.22 7.82 2.30
C LEU A 394 -30.41 8.25 3.53
N LEU A 395 -30.08 9.54 3.60
CA LEU A 395 -29.52 10.14 4.80
C LEU A 395 -30.51 9.83 5.93
N ASP A 396 -30.07 9.06 6.90
CA ASP A 396 -30.89 8.78 8.06
C ASP A 396 -30.86 10.03 8.94
N VAL A 397 -31.83 10.91 8.73
CA VAL A 397 -32.05 12.13 9.53
C VAL A 397 -32.59 11.76 10.94
N THR A 398 -32.80 10.47 11.23
CA THR A 398 -33.37 9.99 12.50
C THR A 398 -32.35 9.41 13.48
N ALA A 399 -31.04 9.55 13.21
CA ALA A 399 -30.02 9.25 14.21
C ALA A 399 -30.31 10.05 15.50
N PRO A 400 -30.53 9.39 16.65
CA PRO A 400 -30.90 10.08 17.87
C PRO A 400 -29.79 11.04 18.28
N GLU A 401 -30.15 12.27 18.64
CA GLU A 401 -29.20 13.21 19.22
C GLU A 401 -28.53 12.59 20.45
N PRO A 402 -27.18 12.69 20.59
CA PRO A 402 -26.52 12.27 21.81
C PRO A 402 -27.12 13.05 22.98
N CYS A 403 -27.55 12.30 24.00
CA CYS A 403 -28.14 12.82 25.22
C CYS A 403 -27.32 14.01 25.76
N PRO A 404 -27.91 15.20 25.97
CA PRO A 404 -27.18 16.34 26.48
C PRO A 404 -26.63 15.99 27.86
N ALA A 405 -25.31 16.17 28.03
CA ALA A 405 -24.64 16.03 29.31
C ALA A 405 -25.39 16.88 30.35
N GLN A 406 -25.98 16.23 31.34
CA GLN A 406 -26.64 16.91 32.44
C GLN A 406 -25.59 17.72 33.23
N THR A 407 -25.74 19.03 33.10
CA THR A 407 -25.53 20.10 34.08
C THR A 407 -24.28 20.08 34.97
N ARG A 408 -23.36 21.00 34.61
CA ARG A 408 -22.37 21.72 35.42
C ARG A 408 -22.55 21.70 36.96
N GLU A 409 -21.45 21.43 37.66
CA GLU A 409 -21.07 22.16 38.88
C GLU A 409 -19.90 23.10 38.56
N ARG A 410 -20.01 24.35 39.03
CA ARG A 410 -19.08 25.47 38.76
C ARG A 410 -17.99 25.53 39.83
N GLY A 411 -16.78 25.88 39.42
CA GLY A 411 -15.71 26.42 40.28
C GLY A 411 -14.87 27.43 39.49
N LEU A 412 -14.48 28.54 40.14
CA LEU A 412 -14.12 29.84 39.59
C LEU A 412 -12.85 29.92 38.72
N HIS A 413 -12.91 30.84 37.74
CA HIS A 413 -11.80 31.32 36.89
C HIS A 413 -10.79 32.17 37.69
N ILE A 414 -9.49 31.91 37.51
CA ILE A 414 -8.41 32.91 37.60
C ILE A 414 -7.40 32.63 36.46
N THR A 415 -6.99 33.67 35.73
CA THR A 415 -6.04 33.65 34.58
C THR A 415 -4.89 34.68 34.82
N PRO A 416 -3.80 34.77 34.02
CA PRO A 416 -2.40 34.43 34.35
C PRO A 416 -1.40 35.64 34.25
N PRO A 417 -0.05 35.43 34.19
CA PRO A 417 0.70 35.38 32.89
C PRO A 417 1.90 34.38 32.87
N ALA A 418 2.14 33.53 31.84
CA ALA A 418 2.80 33.66 30.50
C ALA A 418 4.36 33.53 30.50
N PRO A 419 5.06 33.07 29.42
CA PRO A 419 4.58 32.57 28.12
C PRO A 419 5.15 31.21 27.65
N THR A 420 4.35 30.45 26.89
CA THR A 420 4.82 29.42 25.95
C THR A 420 4.09 29.66 24.63
N SER A 421 4.82 30.20 23.64
CA SER A 421 4.41 30.37 22.24
C SER A 421 4.89 29.12 21.46
N LEU A 422 4.17 28.48 20.55
CA LEU A 422 3.05 28.84 19.68
C LEU A 422 2.08 27.64 19.60
N LEU A 423 0.91 27.76 20.22
CA LEU A 423 -0.28 26.99 19.83
C LEU A 423 -1.09 27.90 18.91
N ALA A 424 -1.33 27.44 17.68
CA ALA A 424 -2.14 28.16 16.71
C ALA A 424 -3.56 28.38 17.26
N GLN A 425 -3.98 29.64 17.20
CA GLN A 425 -5.28 30.10 17.69
C GLN A 425 -6.41 29.70 16.74
N GLY A 426 -7.48 29.16 17.33
CA GLY A 426 -8.88 29.48 17.02
C GLY A 426 -9.35 29.38 15.57
N ILE A 427 -9.95 28.24 15.24
CA ILE A 427 -11.19 28.24 14.44
C ILE A 427 -12.33 27.84 15.37
N THR A 428 -13.40 28.60 15.25
CA THR A 428 -14.59 28.65 16.10
C THR A 428 -15.24 27.30 16.38
N ARG A 429 -15.63 27.11 17.65
CA ARG A 429 -16.46 26.00 18.15
C ARG A 429 -17.71 25.80 17.29
N ARG A 430 -17.74 24.70 16.54
CA ARG A 430 -18.98 23.96 16.26
C ARG A 430 -18.76 22.53 16.72
N SER A 431 -19.44 22.17 17.81
CA SER A 431 -19.56 20.80 18.31
C SER A 431 -20.46 20.00 17.38
N VAL A 432 -19.89 19.53 16.27
CA VAL A 432 -20.52 18.51 15.42
C VAL A 432 -19.54 17.37 15.36
N LEU A 433 -19.77 16.33 16.17
CA LEU A 433 -19.19 15.02 15.94
C LEU A 433 -19.67 14.60 14.55
N ALA A 434 -18.82 14.78 13.54
CA ALA A 434 -19.14 14.39 12.18
C ALA A 434 -19.42 12.88 12.15
N HIS A 435 -20.64 12.53 11.74
CA HIS A 435 -21.12 11.15 11.63
C HIS A 435 -20.13 10.34 10.76
N PRO A 436 -19.81 9.06 11.09
CA PRO A 436 -18.93 8.20 10.28
C PRO A 436 -19.33 8.02 8.80
N ARG A 437 -20.50 8.54 8.36
CA ARG A 437 -20.90 8.63 6.95
C ARG A 437 -20.25 9.79 6.19
N HIS A 438 -19.77 10.84 6.86
CA HIS A 438 -19.25 12.04 6.20
C HIS A 438 -17.74 12.03 5.94
N HIS A 439 -17.00 11.11 6.55
CA HIS A 439 -15.54 11.00 6.40
C HIS A 439 -15.02 10.01 5.33
N PRO A 440 -15.70 8.89 5.00
CA PRO A 440 -15.16 7.94 4.01
C PRO A 440 -15.14 8.51 2.59
N ALA A 441 -16.17 9.29 2.21
CA ALA A 441 -16.22 9.91 0.89
C ALA A 441 -15.12 10.98 0.68
N PRO A 442 -14.83 11.93 1.60
CA PRO A 442 -13.69 12.84 1.46
C PRO A 442 -12.32 12.14 1.45
N LEU A 443 -12.13 11.09 2.26
CA LEU A 443 -10.90 10.28 2.25
C LEU A 443 -10.65 9.66 0.87
N VAL A 444 -11.72 9.24 0.19
CA VAL A 444 -11.65 8.62 -1.14
C VAL A 444 -11.73 9.66 -2.27
N ALA A 445 -12.34 10.83 -2.07
CA ALA A 445 -12.44 11.91 -3.07
C ALA A 445 -11.13 12.72 -3.22
N GLY A 446 -10.28 12.76 -2.19
CA GLY A 446 -8.90 13.21 -2.33
C GLY A 446 -8.08 12.34 -3.31
N LEU A 447 -8.55 11.12 -3.61
CA LEU A 447 -7.87 10.12 -4.43
C LEU A 447 -8.08 10.28 -5.94
N ASP A 448 -9.19 10.91 -6.36
CA ASP A 448 -9.65 10.85 -7.76
C ASP A 448 -8.97 11.87 -8.68
N ARG A 449 -8.16 12.79 -8.17
CA ARG A 449 -7.61 13.89 -8.99
C ARG A 449 -6.20 13.69 -9.54
N GLN A 450 -5.46 12.63 -9.19
CA GLN A 450 -4.02 12.53 -9.52
C GLN A 450 -3.54 11.17 -10.08
N GLY A 451 -4.44 10.24 -10.44
CA GLY A 451 -4.08 8.92 -10.97
C GLY A 451 -3.69 8.89 -12.46
N PRO A 452 -3.17 7.79 -13.04
CA PRO A 452 -3.23 7.54 -14.49
C PRO A 452 -4.66 7.22 -14.96
N ALA A 453 -5.01 7.58 -16.20
CA ALA A 453 -6.30 7.22 -16.81
C ALA A 453 -6.33 5.75 -17.26
N THR A 454 -7.53 5.16 -17.38
CA THR A 454 -7.69 3.82 -17.97
C THR A 454 -7.28 3.79 -19.44
N ARG A 455 -6.76 2.64 -19.85
CA ARG A 455 -6.26 2.35 -21.21
C ARG A 455 -7.28 2.74 -22.29
N THR A 456 -6.85 3.56 -23.26
CA THR A 456 -7.54 3.68 -24.56
C THR A 456 -7.16 2.45 -25.41
N PRO A 457 -8.09 1.79 -26.10
CA PRO A 457 -7.73 0.79 -27.11
C PRO A 457 -6.86 1.46 -28.17
N GLY A 458 -5.67 0.89 -28.41
CA GLY A 458 -4.71 1.45 -29.37
C GLY A 458 -5.33 1.51 -30.75
N THR A 459 -5.12 2.63 -31.44
CA THR A 459 -5.55 2.82 -32.83
C THR A 459 -4.87 1.75 -33.69
N PRO A 460 -5.59 0.91 -34.45
CA PRO A 460 -4.95 -0.01 -35.37
C PRO A 460 -4.22 0.81 -36.43
N ARG A 461 -2.88 0.73 -36.44
CA ARG A 461 -2.07 1.24 -37.55
C ARG A 461 -2.52 0.53 -38.83
N ARG A 462 -3.30 1.21 -39.68
CA ARG A 462 -3.51 0.81 -41.06
C ARG A 462 -2.13 0.78 -41.74
N ARG A 463 -1.59 -0.42 -41.95
CA ARG A 463 -0.46 -0.63 -42.86
C ARG A 463 -0.91 -0.21 -44.26
N HIS A 464 -0.37 0.89 -44.75
CA HIS A 464 -0.42 1.19 -46.18
C HIS A 464 0.48 0.16 -46.90
N HIS A 465 -0.14 -0.88 -47.44
CA HIS A 465 0.46 -1.63 -48.53
C HIS A 465 0.59 -0.68 -49.73
N ARG A 466 1.81 -0.22 -50.00
CA ARG A 466 2.18 0.25 -51.34
C ARG A 466 2.25 -0.99 -52.24
N GLN A 467 1.25 -1.14 -53.09
CA GLN A 467 1.40 -1.93 -54.32
C GLN A 467 2.34 -1.15 -55.24
N THR A 468 3.48 -1.73 -55.57
CA THR A 468 4.30 -1.29 -56.70
C THR A 468 3.68 -1.85 -57.99
N PRO A 469 3.70 -1.09 -59.11
CA PRO A 469 3.08 -1.47 -60.37
C PRO A 469 3.74 -2.65 -61.07
#